data_AF-A0A850PDH1-F1
#
_entry.id   AF-A0A850PDH1-F1
#
_cell.length_a   1.000
_cell.length_b   1.000
_cell.length_c   1.000
_cell.angle_alpha   90.00
_cell.angle_beta   90.00
_cell.angle_gamma   90.00
#
_symmetry.space_group_name_H-M   'P 1'
#
loop_
_entity.id
_entity.type
_entity.pdbx_description
1 polymer ?
#
loop_
_entity_poly.entity_id
_entity_poly.type
_entity_poly.pdbx_seq_one_letter_code
_entity_poly.pdbx_strand_id
1 'polypeptide(L)'
;MAYVTVPGASGTTINVSVTGANNSAAVELYKGLLATSGLTQVVGVAGSTTAASSSQVDVTSAGAYTISGSGAGNSIVVGQSVAAGSSNASILNASVGISVAGAVSSHVSVYSGNAGSTTIDGGSASYASIVGGAGDNLIRTVSNSAATILTGSGNDTIYTGSGIYTVNAGDGNNNIQLGAGTNYVRSEGTDTISGTGNHDTVTIVGGSSIVSLGSSALIVNAGSGSTITAGGGSTLAGGSSDMVTFTSGTGSVLGGMSDTISAAGNLTATNVDGGSLSVSGALNFVGGSGDTTITAGSATVYGASGLNAYIGASSGNVLFASLGGDQTLNGANTTSALHAFGNTGYTVFIGGTGADTLVAGAGGTSLTGGTGSGNLFAWLNGHEGGSSVITDFGSAAGNQVALYDYGYQNNGGLQTLLNSAVVSNGNTTLTLSDKSTITFLNVTDLKASDFQLS
;
A
#
# COMPACT_ATOMS: atom_id res chain seq x y z
N MET A 1 29.71 -11.61 8.94
CA MET A 1 29.87 -11.62 7.47
C MET A 1 30.09 -13.06 7.05
N ALA A 2 29.19 -13.63 6.24
CA ALA A 2 29.40 -14.95 5.66
C ALA A 2 30.20 -14.79 4.36
N TYR A 3 30.93 -15.82 3.96
CA TYR A 3 31.61 -15.84 2.66
C TYR A 3 31.30 -17.15 1.95
N VAL A 4 31.11 -17.05 0.64
CA VAL A 4 31.00 -18.20 -0.25
C VAL A 4 32.30 -18.32 -1.02
N THR A 5 32.91 -19.50 -0.95
CA THR A 5 34.15 -19.81 -1.66
C THR A 5 33.83 -20.35 -3.05
N VAL A 6 34.19 -19.58 -4.07
CA VAL A 6 33.97 -19.86 -5.48
C VAL A 6 35.26 -20.39 -6.12
N PRO A 7 35.24 -21.39 -7.02
CA PRO A 7 36.43 -21.81 -7.75
C PRO A 7 37.04 -20.63 -8.52
N GLY A 8 38.36 -20.44 -8.41
CA GLY A 8 39.12 -19.40 -9.10
C GLY A 8 40.30 -19.99 -9.89
N ALA A 9 41.06 -19.10 -10.55
CA ALA A 9 42.02 -19.51 -11.57
C ALA A 9 43.10 -20.43 -11.03
N SER A 10 43.48 -21.43 -11.83
CA SER A 10 44.63 -22.31 -11.58
C SER A 10 44.60 -23.04 -10.20
N GLY A 11 43.41 -23.41 -9.73
CA GLY A 11 43.24 -24.18 -8.48
C GLY A 11 43.19 -23.33 -7.21
N THR A 12 43.16 -22.01 -7.32
CA THR A 12 42.84 -21.09 -6.20
C THR A 12 41.33 -20.96 -6.04
N THR A 13 40.88 -20.45 -4.90
CA THR A 13 39.46 -20.14 -4.68
C THR A 13 39.29 -18.67 -4.34
N ILE A 14 38.14 -18.09 -4.67
CA ILE A 14 37.81 -16.70 -4.40
C ILE A 14 36.76 -16.65 -3.31
N ASN A 15 37.05 -15.91 -2.24
CA ASN A 15 36.05 -15.63 -1.23
C ASN A 15 35.21 -14.44 -1.64
N VAL A 16 33.90 -14.66 -1.76
CA VAL A 16 32.89 -13.64 -2.02
C VAL A 16 32.17 -13.36 -0.70
N SER A 17 32.36 -12.16 -0.13
CA SER A 17 31.58 -11.75 1.05
C SER A 17 30.12 -11.55 0.67
N VAL A 18 29.23 -12.18 1.42
CA VAL A 18 27.78 -12.01 1.27
C VAL A 18 27.18 -11.55 2.59
N THR A 19 26.30 -10.57 2.49
CA THR A 19 25.42 -10.13 3.58
C THR A 19 23.98 -10.32 3.13
N GLY A 20 23.12 -10.80 4.04
CA GLY A 20 21.75 -11.20 3.72
C GLY A 20 21.62 -12.65 3.23
N ALA A 21 20.50 -13.29 3.61
CA ALA A 21 20.21 -14.69 3.28
C ALA A 21 20.01 -14.90 1.76
N ASN A 22 19.40 -13.93 1.08
CA ASN A 22 19.12 -13.99 -0.37
C ASN A 22 20.41 -13.96 -1.19
N ASN A 23 21.37 -13.10 -0.81
CA ASN A 23 22.68 -13.04 -1.45
C ASN A 23 23.47 -14.32 -1.23
N SER A 24 23.41 -14.87 -0.01
CA SER A 24 24.06 -16.15 0.30
C SER A 24 23.51 -17.29 -0.56
N ALA A 25 22.20 -17.40 -0.69
CA ALA A 25 21.56 -18.41 -1.55
C ALA A 25 21.88 -18.22 -3.04
N ALA A 26 21.89 -16.98 -3.53
CA ALA A 26 22.22 -16.67 -4.92
C ALA A 26 23.67 -17.05 -5.27
N VAL A 27 24.62 -16.72 -4.38
CA VAL A 27 26.03 -17.05 -4.60
C VAL A 27 26.29 -18.56 -4.47
N GLU A 28 25.59 -19.28 -3.58
CA GLU A 28 25.67 -20.76 -3.51
C GLU A 28 25.09 -21.45 -4.75
N LEU A 29 23.95 -20.98 -5.27
CA LEU A 29 23.39 -21.49 -6.54
C LEU A 29 24.41 -21.30 -7.68
N TYR A 30 25.01 -20.11 -7.73
CA TYR A 30 26.03 -19.78 -8.73
C TYR A 30 27.28 -20.65 -8.61
N LYS A 31 27.78 -20.90 -7.40
CA LYS A 31 28.89 -21.85 -7.16
C LYS A 31 28.56 -23.24 -7.68
N GLY A 32 27.33 -23.72 -7.49
CA GLY A 32 26.85 -24.98 -8.06
C GLY A 32 26.86 -24.99 -9.59
N LEU A 33 26.42 -23.90 -10.22
CA LEU A 33 26.45 -23.74 -11.68
C LEU A 33 27.89 -23.75 -12.20
N LEU A 34 28.79 -22.99 -11.58
CA LEU A 34 30.21 -22.95 -11.96
C LEU A 34 30.88 -24.33 -11.92
N ALA A 35 30.61 -25.13 -10.89
CA ALA A 35 31.15 -26.47 -10.73
C ALA A 35 30.79 -27.43 -11.89
N THR A 36 29.75 -27.10 -12.67
CA THR A 36 29.26 -27.91 -13.80
C THR A 36 29.51 -27.28 -15.17
N SER A 37 30.06 -26.07 -15.22
CA SER A 37 30.02 -25.18 -16.39
C SER A 37 31.16 -25.32 -17.41
N GLY A 38 32.27 -25.99 -17.05
CA GLY A 38 33.42 -26.17 -17.96
C GLY A 38 34.10 -24.86 -18.42
N LEU A 39 33.90 -23.74 -17.70
CA LEU A 39 34.43 -22.42 -18.08
C LEU A 39 35.97 -22.38 -18.02
N THR A 40 36.54 -21.62 -18.95
CA THR A 40 37.97 -21.27 -18.98
C THR A 40 38.24 -20.09 -18.08
N GLN A 41 39.25 -20.17 -17.22
CA GLN A 41 39.50 -19.11 -16.26
C GLN A 41 40.48 -18.07 -16.81
N VAL A 42 40.18 -16.80 -16.58
CA VAL A 42 40.95 -15.64 -17.03
C VAL A 42 41.23 -14.75 -15.83
N VAL A 43 42.50 -14.43 -15.59
CA VAL A 43 42.87 -13.47 -14.55
C VAL A 43 42.58 -12.06 -15.05
N GLY A 44 41.79 -11.29 -14.30
CA GLY A 44 41.49 -9.91 -14.61
C GLY A 44 42.71 -9.01 -14.49
N VAL A 45 42.92 -8.15 -15.49
CA VAL A 45 43.97 -7.13 -15.52
C VAL A 45 43.32 -5.74 -15.50
N ALA A 46 43.75 -4.90 -14.57
CA ALA A 46 43.25 -3.53 -14.46
C ALA A 46 43.50 -2.74 -15.76
N GLY A 47 42.55 -1.91 -16.15
CA GLY A 47 42.46 -1.29 -17.46
C GLY A 47 41.61 -2.15 -18.40
N SER A 48 42.19 -3.15 -19.05
CA SER A 48 41.50 -3.96 -20.07
C SER A 48 41.78 -5.45 -19.93
N THR A 49 40.71 -6.25 -20.00
CA THR A 49 40.76 -7.71 -20.05
C THR A 49 39.90 -8.20 -21.20
N THR A 50 40.45 -9.07 -22.05
CA THR A 50 39.71 -9.73 -23.13
C THR A 50 39.42 -11.17 -22.73
N ALA A 51 38.15 -11.57 -22.78
CA ALA A 51 37.70 -12.90 -22.40
C ALA A 51 36.70 -13.47 -23.42
N ALA A 52 36.87 -14.75 -23.77
CA ALA A 52 35.98 -15.45 -24.71
C ALA A 52 34.65 -15.83 -24.03
N SER A 53 33.64 -16.16 -24.84
CA SER A 53 32.32 -16.64 -24.42
C SER A 53 32.31 -17.62 -23.24
N SER A 54 33.15 -18.64 -23.24
CA SER A 54 33.15 -19.66 -22.19
C SER A 54 34.15 -19.33 -21.08
N SER A 55 34.18 -18.08 -20.58
CA SER A 55 35.19 -17.66 -19.59
C SER A 55 34.62 -17.18 -18.26
N GLN A 56 35.33 -17.51 -17.18
CA GLN A 56 35.21 -16.85 -15.88
C GLN A 56 36.37 -15.84 -15.73
N VAL A 57 36.06 -14.59 -15.41
CA VAL A 57 37.06 -13.54 -15.14
C VAL A 57 37.17 -13.31 -13.64
N ASP A 58 38.36 -13.54 -13.10
CA ASP A 58 38.64 -13.40 -11.68
C ASP A 58 39.35 -12.07 -11.39
N VAL A 59 38.67 -11.20 -10.65
CA VAL A 59 39.18 -9.89 -10.22
C VAL A 59 39.57 -9.96 -8.76
N THR A 60 40.88 -9.99 -8.50
CA THR A 60 41.43 -10.26 -7.16
C THR A 60 42.17 -9.09 -6.53
N SER A 61 42.12 -7.92 -7.18
CA SER A 61 42.76 -6.69 -6.70
C SER A 61 41.93 -5.45 -7.04
N ALA A 62 42.15 -4.37 -6.30
CA ALA A 62 41.47 -3.09 -6.53
C ALA A 62 41.79 -2.51 -7.91
N GLY A 63 40.87 -1.72 -8.46
CA GLY A 63 41.07 -1.03 -9.73
C GLY A 63 39.84 -1.01 -10.61
N ALA A 64 39.98 -0.42 -11.80
CA ALA A 64 38.96 -0.39 -12.84
C ALA A 64 39.31 -1.43 -13.93
N TYR A 65 38.32 -2.20 -14.37
CA TYR A 65 38.45 -3.28 -15.32
C TYR A 65 37.41 -3.14 -16.42
N THR A 66 37.86 -2.99 -17.66
CA THR A 66 37.00 -3.10 -18.85
C THR A 66 37.11 -4.51 -19.42
N ILE A 67 36.01 -5.27 -19.34
CA ILE A 67 35.93 -6.66 -19.82
C ILE A 67 35.28 -6.68 -21.21
N SER A 68 35.97 -7.24 -22.22
CA SER A 68 35.50 -7.29 -23.61
C SER A 68 35.71 -8.65 -24.29
N GLY A 69 35.03 -8.94 -25.41
CA GLY A 69 35.22 -10.18 -26.20
C GLY A 69 33.95 -10.70 -26.91
N SER A 70 34.12 -11.71 -27.79
CA SER A 70 33.02 -12.29 -28.58
C SER A 70 32.27 -13.40 -27.83
N GLY A 71 31.01 -13.15 -27.47
CA GLY A 71 30.02 -14.20 -27.15
C GLY A 71 29.74 -14.51 -25.68
N ALA A 72 29.67 -13.53 -24.77
CA ALA A 72 29.44 -13.70 -23.32
C ALA A 72 28.80 -15.02 -22.79
N GLY A 73 29.56 -15.75 -22.02
CA GLY A 73 29.13 -16.45 -20.82
C GLY A 73 29.97 -15.90 -19.66
N ASN A 74 30.23 -14.59 -19.70
CA ASN A 74 31.31 -13.97 -18.94
C ASN A 74 30.87 -13.75 -17.52
N SER A 75 31.17 -14.75 -16.72
CA SER A 75 31.01 -14.67 -15.29
C SER A 75 32.19 -13.92 -14.69
N ILE A 76 31.93 -12.81 -14.03
CA ILE A 76 32.95 -11.98 -13.39
C ILE A 76 32.84 -12.22 -11.90
N VAL A 77 33.92 -12.64 -11.27
CA VAL A 77 33.98 -12.85 -9.82
C VAL A 77 34.98 -11.88 -9.22
N VAL A 78 34.51 -11.00 -8.34
CA VAL A 78 35.35 -10.04 -7.62
C VAL A 78 35.45 -10.50 -6.17
N GLY A 79 36.66 -10.67 -5.69
CA GLY A 79 36.90 -11.08 -4.31
C GLY A 79 38.37 -11.28 -4.02
N GLN A 80 38.69 -11.85 -2.87
CA GLN A 80 40.09 -12.13 -2.53
C GLN A 80 40.47 -13.54 -2.97
N SER A 81 41.60 -13.68 -3.69
CA SER A 81 42.18 -15.00 -3.99
C SER A 81 42.71 -15.65 -2.70
N VAL A 82 42.39 -16.94 -2.53
CA VAL A 82 42.82 -17.80 -1.44
C VAL A 82 43.61 -18.97 -2.04
N ALA A 83 44.85 -19.15 -1.59
CA ALA A 83 45.69 -20.26 -1.99
C ALA A 83 45.07 -21.61 -1.57
N ALA A 84 45.24 -22.63 -2.41
CA ALA A 84 44.74 -23.98 -2.12
C ALA A 84 45.26 -24.49 -0.76
N GLY A 85 44.34 -24.88 0.12
CA GLY A 85 44.66 -25.36 1.48
C GLY A 85 44.76 -24.27 2.55
N SER A 86 44.57 -22.98 2.22
CA SER A 86 44.44 -21.90 3.20
C SER A 86 43.02 -21.83 3.74
N SER A 87 42.88 -21.79 5.06
CA SER A 87 41.61 -21.54 5.78
C SER A 87 41.37 -20.05 6.05
N ASN A 88 42.28 -19.16 5.65
CA ASN A 88 42.22 -17.75 6.01
C ASN A 88 41.27 -16.99 5.08
N ALA A 89 40.12 -16.57 5.62
CA ALA A 89 39.10 -15.80 4.92
C ALA A 89 39.47 -14.31 4.85
N SER A 90 40.41 -13.96 3.98
CA SER A 90 40.66 -12.55 3.65
C SER A 90 39.59 -12.05 2.68
N ILE A 91 39.21 -10.78 2.81
CA ILE A 91 38.23 -10.10 1.96
C ILE A 91 38.91 -8.94 1.25
N LEU A 92 38.54 -8.67 0.00
CA LEU A 92 39.03 -7.51 -0.72
C LEU A 92 38.34 -6.26 -0.14
N ASN A 93 39.07 -5.35 0.48
CA ASN A 93 38.51 -4.21 1.22
C ASN A 93 38.65 -2.86 0.50
N ALA A 94 38.91 -2.90 -0.80
CA ALA A 94 39.12 -1.71 -1.63
C ALA A 94 38.12 -1.69 -2.80
N SER A 95 37.95 -0.51 -3.39
CA SER A 95 36.97 -0.29 -4.46
C SER A 95 37.35 -0.97 -5.77
N VAL A 96 36.35 -1.51 -6.46
CA VAL A 96 36.50 -2.17 -7.76
C VAL A 96 35.49 -1.59 -8.75
N GLY A 97 35.95 -1.26 -9.95
CA GLY A 97 35.10 -0.86 -11.06
C GLY A 97 35.09 -1.93 -12.15
N ILE A 98 33.92 -2.42 -12.52
CA ILE A 98 33.71 -3.36 -13.62
C ILE A 98 32.90 -2.67 -14.70
N SER A 99 33.44 -2.63 -15.91
CA SER A 99 32.72 -2.17 -17.11
C SER A 99 32.71 -3.28 -18.14
N VAL A 100 31.51 -3.76 -18.48
CA VAL A 100 31.34 -4.80 -19.50
C VAL A 100 31.13 -4.12 -20.86
N ALA A 101 32.07 -4.29 -21.78
CA ALA A 101 32.09 -3.61 -23.08
C ALA A 101 32.08 -4.60 -24.26
N GLY A 102 31.40 -4.26 -25.36
CA GLY A 102 31.40 -5.02 -26.61
C GLY A 102 30.17 -5.91 -26.84
N ALA A 103 30.18 -6.69 -27.93
CA ALA A 103 29.11 -7.63 -28.29
C ALA A 103 29.08 -8.83 -27.34
N VAL A 104 28.51 -8.60 -26.16
CA VAL A 104 28.18 -9.64 -25.20
C VAL A 104 27.03 -10.51 -25.72
N SER A 105 27.03 -11.79 -25.37
CA SER A 105 25.88 -12.67 -25.63
C SER A 105 24.61 -12.16 -24.94
N SER A 106 23.52 -12.91 -25.10
CA SER A 106 22.28 -12.73 -24.37
C SER A 106 22.43 -12.59 -22.84
N HIS A 107 23.54 -13.00 -22.21
CA HIS A 107 23.70 -12.96 -20.75
C HIS A 107 25.09 -12.54 -20.21
N VAL A 108 25.12 -11.78 -19.11
CA VAL A 108 26.31 -11.48 -18.27
C VAL A 108 26.02 -11.74 -16.80
N SER A 109 27.03 -12.20 -16.05
CA SER A 109 26.94 -12.42 -14.60
C SER A 109 28.11 -11.75 -13.87
N VAL A 110 27.85 -10.96 -12.83
CA VAL A 110 28.86 -10.29 -12.00
C VAL A 110 28.58 -10.57 -10.52
N TYR A 111 29.55 -11.16 -9.83
CA TYR A 111 29.48 -11.45 -8.40
C TYR A 111 30.59 -10.74 -7.68
N SER A 112 30.23 -9.71 -6.91
CA SER A 112 31.16 -8.95 -6.10
C SER A 112 31.03 -9.34 -4.64
N GLY A 113 32.17 -9.65 -4.03
CA GLY A 113 32.28 -9.93 -2.60
C GLY A 113 33.48 -9.22 -1.99
N ASN A 114 33.79 -8.03 -2.49
CA ASN A 114 34.61 -7.07 -1.78
C ASN A 114 33.76 -6.38 -0.68
N ALA A 115 34.43 -5.89 0.37
CA ALA A 115 33.85 -5.08 1.41
C ALA A 115 33.96 -3.57 1.13
N GLY A 116 34.73 -3.19 0.10
CA GLY A 116 34.73 -1.83 -0.44
C GLY A 116 33.60 -1.64 -1.46
N SER A 117 33.43 -0.42 -1.96
CA SER A 117 32.42 -0.13 -2.98
C SER A 117 32.71 -0.82 -4.32
N THR A 118 31.66 -1.33 -4.97
CA THR A 118 31.75 -1.85 -6.35
C THR A 118 30.96 -0.96 -7.30
N THR A 119 31.59 -0.52 -8.39
CA THR A 119 30.88 0.05 -9.53
C THR A 119 30.74 -1.00 -10.61
N ILE A 120 29.51 -1.29 -11.06
CA ILE A 120 29.23 -2.28 -12.11
C ILE A 120 28.45 -1.59 -13.23
N ASP A 121 29.00 -1.64 -14.44
CA ASP A 121 28.31 -1.33 -15.68
C ASP A 121 28.05 -2.65 -16.43
N GLY A 122 26.78 -3.08 -16.45
CA GLY A 122 26.34 -4.37 -16.97
C GLY A 122 26.41 -4.51 -18.49
N GLY A 123 26.84 -3.46 -19.20
CA GLY A 123 26.98 -3.48 -20.66
C GLY A 123 25.64 -3.67 -21.38
N SER A 124 25.71 -4.23 -22.59
CA SER A 124 24.56 -4.35 -23.50
C SER A 124 24.02 -5.79 -23.66
N ALA A 125 24.23 -6.66 -22.67
CA ALA A 125 23.70 -8.03 -22.70
C ALA A 125 22.16 -7.99 -22.59
N SER A 126 21.45 -8.95 -23.15
CA SER A 126 19.98 -8.98 -22.99
C SER A 126 19.58 -9.15 -21.53
N TYR A 127 20.32 -9.97 -20.77
CA TYR A 127 20.07 -10.27 -19.37
C TYR A 127 21.33 -10.12 -18.51
N ALA A 128 21.25 -9.46 -17.36
CA ALA A 128 22.34 -9.38 -16.38
C ALA A 128 21.97 -10.05 -15.05
N SER A 129 22.89 -10.78 -14.43
CA SER A 129 22.78 -11.24 -13.04
C SER A 129 23.89 -10.59 -12.23
N ILE A 130 23.53 -9.81 -11.21
CA ILE A 130 24.48 -8.99 -10.46
C ILE A 130 24.30 -9.23 -8.98
N VAL A 131 25.40 -9.57 -8.30
CA VAL A 131 25.50 -9.56 -6.84
C VAL A 131 26.54 -8.51 -6.44
N GLY A 132 26.12 -7.46 -5.73
CA GLY A 132 26.99 -6.32 -5.35
C GLY A 132 27.83 -6.54 -4.09
N GLY A 133 27.51 -7.55 -3.27
CA GLY A 133 28.20 -7.77 -2.01
C GLY A 133 27.92 -6.66 -0.98
N ALA A 134 28.86 -6.41 -0.06
CA ALA A 134 28.75 -5.34 0.92
C ALA A 134 29.37 -4.03 0.41
N GLY A 135 29.21 -2.94 1.17
CA GLY A 135 29.71 -1.61 0.81
C GLY A 135 28.73 -0.85 -0.08
N ASP A 136 29.03 0.42 -0.33
CA ASP A 136 28.15 1.30 -1.12
C ASP A 136 28.38 1.06 -2.62
N ASN A 137 27.52 0.29 -3.27
CA ASN A 137 27.70 -0.11 -4.67
C ASN A 137 26.97 0.83 -5.64
N LEU A 138 27.53 0.98 -6.84
CA LEU A 138 26.89 1.66 -7.96
C LEU A 138 26.66 0.65 -9.08
N ILE A 139 25.40 0.33 -9.38
CA ILE A 139 25.03 -0.64 -10.41
C ILE A 139 24.26 0.07 -11.52
N ARG A 140 24.72 -0.08 -12.76
CA ARG A 140 24.11 0.47 -13.96
C ARG A 140 23.86 -0.66 -14.97
N THR A 141 22.59 -0.95 -15.20
CA THR A 141 22.12 -1.96 -16.18
C THR A 141 21.25 -1.32 -17.26
N VAL A 142 21.45 -0.02 -17.51
CA VAL A 142 20.60 0.82 -18.37
C VAL A 142 20.48 0.36 -19.83
N SER A 143 21.40 -0.48 -20.31
CA SER A 143 21.40 -1.02 -21.67
C SER A 143 21.01 -2.50 -21.75
N ASN A 144 20.66 -3.12 -20.62
CA ASN A 144 20.12 -4.48 -20.61
C ASN A 144 18.60 -4.45 -20.90
N SER A 145 18.03 -5.56 -21.36
CA SER A 145 16.57 -5.72 -21.46
C SER A 145 15.96 -6.36 -20.22
N ALA A 146 16.78 -6.96 -19.37
CA ALA A 146 16.38 -7.50 -18.08
C ALA A 146 17.60 -7.66 -17.16
N ALA A 147 17.38 -7.62 -15.85
CA ALA A 147 18.42 -8.02 -14.89
C ALA A 147 17.85 -8.51 -13.55
N THR A 148 18.60 -9.38 -12.89
CA THR A 148 18.45 -9.64 -11.45
C THR A 148 19.61 -8.98 -10.72
N ILE A 149 19.31 -8.08 -9.80
CA ILE A 149 20.27 -7.27 -9.05
C ILE A 149 20.03 -7.51 -7.57
N LEU A 150 21.06 -8.02 -6.89
CA LEU A 150 21.04 -8.27 -5.47
C LEU A 150 22.24 -7.56 -4.83
N THR A 151 22.01 -6.57 -3.98
CA THR A 151 23.08 -5.96 -3.17
C THR A 151 22.92 -6.33 -1.71
N GLY A 152 23.99 -6.15 -0.95
CA GLY A 152 24.10 -6.58 0.43
C GLY A 152 23.81 -5.44 1.40
N SER A 153 24.78 -5.16 2.25
CA SER A 153 24.68 -4.07 3.23
C SER A 153 25.44 -2.87 2.69
N GLY A 154 24.86 -1.69 2.75
CA GLY A 154 25.48 -0.45 2.28
C GLY A 154 24.42 0.50 1.75
N ASN A 155 24.83 1.68 1.33
CA ASN A 155 23.94 2.61 0.62
C ASN A 155 24.19 2.45 -0.87
N ASP A 156 23.46 1.54 -1.50
CA ASP A 156 23.63 1.21 -2.91
C ASP A 156 22.85 2.18 -3.80
N THR A 157 23.38 2.43 -5.00
CA THR A 157 22.71 3.19 -6.06
C THR A 157 22.53 2.30 -7.29
N ILE A 158 21.29 2.13 -7.73
CA ILE A 158 20.93 1.19 -8.79
C ILE A 158 20.15 1.95 -9.87
N TYR A 159 20.63 1.87 -11.12
CA TYR A 159 19.96 2.40 -12.30
C TYR A 159 19.64 1.28 -13.28
N THR A 160 18.36 1.05 -13.54
CA THR A 160 17.90 0.08 -14.55
C THR A 160 17.50 0.76 -15.85
N GLY A 161 17.48 -0.01 -16.94
CA GLY A 161 17.03 0.44 -18.25
C GLY A 161 15.56 0.11 -18.51
N SER A 162 15.17 0.20 -19.78
CA SER A 162 13.87 -0.32 -20.22
C SER A 162 13.87 -1.86 -20.18
N GLY A 163 12.84 -2.49 -19.63
CA GLY A 163 12.74 -3.94 -19.60
C GLY A 163 12.10 -4.53 -18.34
N ILE A 164 12.57 -5.71 -17.94
CA ILE A 164 12.09 -6.42 -16.75
C ILE A 164 13.23 -6.61 -15.76
N TYR A 165 13.14 -5.97 -14.60
CA TYR A 165 14.20 -6.00 -13.60
C TYR A 165 13.68 -6.52 -12.27
N THR A 166 14.49 -7.35 -11.61
CA THR A 166 14.29 -7.79 -10.23
C THR A 166 15.41 -7.20 -9.38
N VAL A 167 15.06 -6.39 -8.40
CA VAL A 167 16.01 -5.66 -7.54
C VAL A 167 15.75 -6.01 -6.08
N ASN A 168 16.79 -6.43 -5.37
CA ASN A 168 16.85 -6.41 -3.92
C ASN A 168 18.09 -5.63 -3.52
N ALA A 169 17.91 -4.45 -2.94
CA ALA A 169 19.05 -3.63 -2.54
C ALA A 169 19.59 -3.96 -1.13
N GLY A 170 18.98 -4.94 -0.45
CA GLY A 170 19.41 -5.36 0.88
C GLY A 170 19.24 -4.26 1.94
N ASP A 171 20.13 -4.26 2.92
CA ASP A 171 20.09 -3.35 4.07
C ASP A 171 20.73 -2.00 3.73
N GLY A 172 20.28 -0.93 4.39
CA GLY A 172 20.84 0.41 4.26
C GLY A 172 19.85 1.40 3.67
N ASN A 173 20.36 2.51 3.13
CA ASN A 173 19.56 3.54 2.48
C ASN A 173 19.88 3.57 0.99
N ASN A 174 19.14 2.77 0.22
CA ASN A 174 19.45 2.57 -1.18
C ASN A 174 18.68 3.57 -2.07
N ASN A 175 19.29 3.95 -3.19
CA ASN A 175 18.66 4.74 -4.23
C ASN A 175 18.44 3.89 -5.48
N ILE A 176 17.18 3.60 -5.80
CA ILE A 176 16.79 2.71 -6.88
C ILE A 176 16.00 3.51 -7.91
N GLN A 177 16.57 3.68 -9.10
CA GLN A 177 15.89 4.28 -10.24
C GLN A 177 15.58 3.22 -11.29
N LEU A 178 14.29 2.98 -11.48
CA LEU A 178 13.74 2.04 -12.43
C LEU A 178 13.49 2.74 -13.77
N GLY A 179 13.90 2.09 -14.86
CA GLY A 179 13.50 2.47 -16.21
C GLY A 179 12.07 2.02 -16.55
N ALA A 180 11.69 2.19 -17.81
CA ALA A 180 10.40 1.74 -18.31
C ALA A 180 10.26 0.21 -18.29
N GLY A 181 9.03 -0.29 -18.35
CA GLY A 181 8.73 -1.72 -18.33
C GLY A 181 8.13 -2.17 -17.00
N THR A 182 8.33 -3.43 -16.63
CA THR A 182 7.70 -4.07 -15.47
C THR A 182 8.79 -4.55 -14.53
N ASN A 183 8.97 -3.85 -13.42
CA ASN A 183 10.04 -4.10 -12.48
C ASN A 183 9.51 -4.64 -11.15
N TYR A 184 10.36 -5.37 -10.42
CA TYR A 184 10.08 -5.95 -9.12
C TYR A 184 11.16 -5.50 -8.15
N VAL A 185 10.79 -4.78 -7.10
CA VAL A 185 11.72 -4.31 -6.07
C VAL A 185 11.32 -4.89 -4.73
N ARG A 186 12.29 -5.41 -4.00
CA ARG A 186 12.15 -5.70 -2.58
C ARG A 186 13.06 -4.75 -1.79
N SER A 187 12.46 -4.00 -0.88
CA SER A 187 13.10 -2.98 -0.04
C SER A 187 13.19 -3.51 1.38
N GLU A 188 14.40 -3.85 1.82
CA GLU A 188 14.69 -4.32 3.18
C GLU A 188 15.18 -3.18 4.10
N GLY A 189 15.63 -2.05 3.52
CA GLY A 189 16.14 -0.87 4.21
C GLY A 189 15.18 0.33 4.23
N THR A 190 15.75 1.54 4.33
CA THR A 190 15.05 2.83 4.19
C THR A 190 15.43 3.42 2.84
N ASP A 191 14.69 3.02 1.81
CA ASP A 191 15.10 3.19 0.44
C ASP A 191 14.35 4.34 -0.25
N THR A 192 14.99 4.94 -1.25
CA THR A 192 14.35 5.82 -2.23
C THR A 192 14.19 5.05 -3.53
N ILE A 193 12.94 4.87 -3.96
CA ILE A 193 12.59 4.07 -5.14
C ILE A 193 11.79 4.95 -6.09
N SER A 194 12.27 5.09 -7.31
CA SER A 194 11.58 5.85 -8.36
C SER A 194 11.45 5.01 -9.61
N GLY A 195 10.31 5.12 -10.29
CA GLY A 195 10.04 4.41 -11.54
C GLY A 195 9.04 5.15 -12.40
N THR A 196 9.27 5.17 -13.70
CA THR A 196 8.33 5.71 -14.69
C THR A 196 7.62 4.60 -15.48
N GLY A 197 7.87 3.34 -15.13
CA GLY A 197 7.25 2.18 -15.74
C GLY A 197 5.76 2.07 -15.43
N ASN A 198 5.09 1.18 -16.16
CA ASN A 198 3.74 0.77 -15.82
C ASN A 198 3.83 -0.63 -15.22
N HIS A 199 3.07 -0.92 -14.17
CA HIS A 199 3.04 -2.24 -13.50
C HIS A 199 4.30 -2.59 -12.69
N ASP A 200 5.04 -1.58 -12.21
CA ASP A 200 6.09 -1.82 -11.23
C ASP A 200 5.49 -2.40 -9.94
N THR A 201 6.16 -3.40 -9.38
CA THR A 201 5.82 -4.02 -8.10
C THR A 201 6.90 -3.70 -7.08
N VAL A 202 6.53 -3.10 -5.95
CA VAL A 202 7.45 -2.79 -4.86
C VAL A 202 6.93 -3.43 -3.58
N THR A 203 7.72 -4.34 -3.00
CA THR A 203 7.49 -4.89 -1.67
C THR A 203 8.41 -4.19 -0.67
N ILE A 204 7.83 -3.49 0.29
CA ILE A 204 8.54 -2.85 1.40
C ILE A 204 8.41 -3.78 2.61
N VAL A 205 9.53 -4.33 3.06
CA VAL A 205 9.62 -5.13 4.30
C VAL A 205 10.48 -4.47 5.37
N GLY A 206 11.24 -3.44 4.97
CA GLY A 206 12.15 -2.66 5.79
C GLY A 206 11.53 -1.46 6.48
N GLY A 207 12.37 -0.44 6.73
CA GLY A 207 12.01 0.81 7.38
C GLY A 207 11.11 1.71 6.51
N SER A 208 11.03 2.98 6.91
CA SER A 208 10.26 3.99 6.18
C SER A 208 10.94 4.31 4.85
N SER A 209 10.28 4.04 3.73
CA SER A 209 10.82 4.25 2.38
C SER A 209 10.10 5.38 1.65
N ILE A 210 10.77 5.99 0.67
CA ILE A 210 10.18 6.95 -0.27
C ILE A 210 10.00 6.24 -1.60
N VAL A 211 8.76 6.11 -2.06
CA VAL A 211 8.41 5.40 -3.29
C VAL A 211 7.65 6.31 -4.23
N SER A 212 8.12 6.46 -5.47
CA SER A 212 7.46 7.24 -6.52
C SER A 212 7.36 6.43 -7.80
N LEU A 213 6.18 5.88 -8.10
CA LEU A 213 5.96 5.00 -9.24
C LEU A 213 4.97 5.60 -10.23
N GLY A 214 5.04 5.09 -11.47
CA GLY A 214 4.08 5.39 -12.53
C GLY A 214 2.70 4.77 -12.29
N SER A 215 1.95 4.61 -13.37
CA SER A 215 0.60 4.06 -13.34
C SER A 215 0.60 2.53 -13.14
N SER A 216 -0.54 2.02 -12.68
CA SER A 216 -0.79 0.58 -12.53
C SER A 216 0.22 -0.14 -11.63
N ALA A 217 0.86 0.57 -10.69
CA ALA A 217 1.84 -0.02 -9.78
C ALA A 217 1.16 -0.87 -8.70
N LEU A 218 1.88 -1.87 -8.20
CA LEU A 218 1.51 -2.63 -7.01
C LEU A 218 2.53 -2.37 -5.91
N ILE A 219 2.08 -1.82 -4.78
CA ILE A 219 2.92 -1.61 -3.61
C ILE A 219 2.38 -2.50 -2.49
N VAL A 220 3.24 -3.34 -1.92
CA VAL A 220 2.93 -4.15 -0.75
C VAL A 220 3.81 -3.66 0.39
N ASN A 221 3.23 -2.98 1.36
CA ASN A 221 3.95 -2.38 2.47
C ASN A 221 3.68 -3.18 3.76
N ALA A 222 4.74 -3.74 4.34
CA ALA A 222 4.72 -4.33 5.68
C ALA A 222 5.40 -3.42 6.72
N GLY A 223 5.99 -2.30 6.28
CA GLY A 223 6.64 -1.31 7.13
C GLY A 223 5.68 -0.23 7.64
N SER A 224 6.27 0.85 8.16
CA SER A 224 5.55 2.01 8.69
C SER A 224 6.20 3.33 8.28
N GLY A 225 5.43 4.40 8.15
CA GLY A 225 5.94 5.75 7.95
C GLY A 225 6.51 6.01 6.55
N SER A 226 6.13 5.21 5.56
CA SER A 226 6.58 5.37 4.18
C SER A 226 5.86 6.53 3.49
N THR A 227 6.57 7.20 2.58
CA THR A 227 5.97 8.20 1.68
C THR A 227 5.83 7.59 0.30
N ILE A 228 4.60 7.36 -0.15
CA ILE A 228 4.29 6.62 -1.37
C ILE A 228 3.51 7.52 -2.31
N THR A 229 4.03 7.68 -3.53
CA THR A 229 3.38 8.36 -4.64
C THR A 229 3.23 7.38 -5.79
N ALA A 230 2.01 7.25 -6.33
CA ALA A 230 1.73 6.36 -7.45
C ALA A 230 0.79 7.02 -8.47
N GLY A 231 0.91 6.61 -9.73
CA GLY A 231 0.00 7.01 -10.81
C GLY A 231 -1.37 6.32 -10.71
N GLY A 232 -2.24 6.60 -11.68
CA GLY A 232 -3.57 5.99 -11.75
C GLY A 232 -3.54 4.47 -11.99
N GLY A 233 -4.57 3.79 -11.53
CA GLY A 233 -4.69 2.32 -11.59
C GLY A 233 -3.82 1.58 -10.57
N SER A 234 -3.12 2.27 -9.69
CA SER A 234 -2.19 1.66 -8.73
C SER A 234 -2.91 1.12 -7.50
N THR A 235 -2.32 0.09 -6.89
CA THR A 235 -2.80 -0.54 -5.66
C THR A 235 -1.73 -0.48 -4.58
N LEU A 236 -2.11 -0.05 -3.39
CA LEU A 236 -1.32 -0.18 -2.16
C LEU A 236 -1.97 -1.21 -1.25
N ALA A 237 -1.18 -2.09 -0.66
CA ALA A 237 -1.63 -3.06 0.33
C ALA A 237 -0.81 -2.96 1.62
N GLY A 238 -1.50 -2.80 2.75
CA GLY A 238 -0.91 -2.74 4.09
C GLY A 238 -0.25 -1.40 4.40
N GLY A 239 0.65 -1.43 5.37
CA GLY A 239 1.34 -0.26 5.88
C GLY A 239 0.74 0.28 7.17
N SER A 240 1.44 1.24 7.77
CA SER A 240 0.92 2.00 8.89
C SER A 240 1.58 3.36 9.00
N SER A 241 0.81 4.39 9.37
CA SER A 241 1.28 5.77 9.46
C SER A 241 1.95 6.27 8.17
N ASP A 242 1.54 5.75 7.01
CA ASP A 242 2.09 6.11 5.72
C ASP A 242 1.46 7.41 5.19
N MET A 243 2.22 8.10 4.34
CA MET A 243 1.70 9.18 3.51
C MET A 243 1.58 8.70 2.06
N VAL A 244 0.34 8.56 1.58
CA VAL A 244 0.02 7.94 0.29
C VAL A 244 -0.63 8.94 -0.63
N THR A 245 -0.12 9.08 -1.86
CA THR A 245 -0.67 9.98 -2.88
C THR A 245 -0.87 9.26 -4.20
N PHE A 246 -2.12 9.17 -4.65
CA PHE A 246 -2.47 8.80 -6.02
C PHE A 246 -2.62 10.06 -6.87
N THR A 247 -1.73 10.23 -7.85
CA THR A 247 -1.58 11.49 -8.59
C THR A 247 -2.59 11.70 -9.72
N SER A 248 -3.25 10.63 -10.17
CA SER A 248 -4.22 10.66 -11.27
C SER A 248 -5.11 9.42 -11.25
N GLY A 249 -6.18 9.41 -12.05
CA GLY A 249 -7.00 8.22 -12.29
C GLY A 249 -7.63 7.63 -11.02
N THR A 250 -7.72 6.30 -10.95
CA THR A 250 -8.28 5.57 -9.81
C THR A 250 -7.17 5.00 -8.92
N GLY A 251 -7.27 5.14 -7.61
CA GLY A 251 -6.41 4.46 -6.63
C GLY A 251 -7.15 3.31 -5.93
N SER A 252 -6.39 2.33 -5.45
CA SER A 252 -6.89 1.25 -4.58
C SER A 252 -5.99 1.10 -3.36
N VAL A 253 -6.59 1.00 -2.17
CA VAL A 253 -5.90 0.70 -0.91
C VAL A 253 -6.57 -0.49 -0.24
N LEU A 254 -5.77 -1.47 0.18
CA LEU A 254 -6.21 -2.66 0.90
C LEU A 254 -5.46 -2.77 2.24
N GLY A 255 -6.17 -2.69 3.35
CA GLY A 255 -5.53 -2.63 4.66
C GLY A 255 -4.92 -1.25 4.92
N GLY A 256 -4.02 -1.20 5.89
CA GLY A 256 -3.38 0.05 6.29
C GLY A 256 -3.95 0.55 7.61
N MET A 257 -3.10 1.14 8.44
CA MET A 257 -3.48 1.63 9.77
C MET A 257 -2.97 3.04 9.99
N SER A 258 -3.88 3.96 10.31
CA SER A 258 -3.56 5.37 10.60
C SER A 258 -2.83 6.07 9.45
N ASP A 259 -3.14 5.70 8.21
CA ASP A 259 -2.51 6.28 7.03
C ASP A 259 -3.14 7.63 6.65
N THR A 260 -2.36 8.47 5.99
CA THR A 260 -2.83 9.70 5.34
C THR A 260 -2.83 9.48 3.84
N ILE A 261 -4.03 9.32 3.26
CA ILE A 261 -4.23 8.95 1.87
C ILE A 261 -4.85 10.11 1.09
N SER A 262 -4.23 10.51 -0.01
CA SER A 262 -4.74 11.51 -0.95
C SER A 262 -4.91 10.91 -2.35
N ALA A 263 -6.02 11.21 -3.02
CA ALA A 263 -6.27 10.78 -4.39
C ALA A 263 -6.84 11.93 -5.23
N ALA A 264 -6.17 12.22 -6.36
CA ALA A 264 -6.62 13.25 -7.29
C ALA A 264 -7.86 12.85 -8.11
N GLY A 265 -8.15 11.54 -8.22
CA GLY A 265 -9.36 11.02 -8.84
C GLY A 265 -10.17 10.17 -7.86
N ASN A 266 -10.65 9.00 -8.29
CA ASN A 266 -11.47 8.13 -7.44
C ASN A 266 -10.59 7.21 -6.58
N LEU A 267 -11.10 6.79 -5.43
CA LEU A 267 -10.40 5.88 -4.53
C LEU A 267 -11.32 4.75 -4.10
N THR A 268 -10.81 3.51 -4.12
CA THR A 268 -11.38 2.41 -3.34
C THR A 268 -10.48 2.12 -2.15
N ALA A 269 -11.03 2.19 -0.94
CA ALA A 269 -10.34 1.92 0.31
C ALA A 269 -11.02 0.76 1.01
N THR A 270 -10.32 -0.36 1.18
CA THR A 270 -10.87 -1.58 1.78
C THR A 270 -10.08 -1.93 3.03
N ASN A 271 -10.77 -2.12 4.17
CA ASN A 271 -10.18 -2.45 5.47
C ASN A 271 -9.08 -1.47 5.91
N VAL A 272 -9.24 -0.18 5.60
CA VAL A 272 -8.35 0.88 6.10
C VAL A 272 -8.78 1.23 7.53
N ASP A 273 -7.87 1.10 8.49
CA ASP A 273 -8.17 1.29 9.91
C ASP A 273 -7.63 2.63 10.42
N GLY A 274 -8.54 3.59 10.58
CA GLY A 274 -8.24 4.94 11.02
C GLY A 274 -7.44 5.77 10.02
N GLY A 275 -7.13 7.01 10.41
CA GLY A 275 -6.33 7.93 9.63
C GLY A 275 -7.17 8.94 8.84
N SER A 276 -6.68 9.37 7.68
CA SER A 276 -7.35 10.39 6.88
C SER A 276 -7.34 10.08 5.38
N LEU A 277 -8.47 10.33 4.72
CA LEU A 277 -8.67 10.16 3.29
C LEU A 277 -9.11 11.50 2.68
N SER A 278 -8.37 11.98 1.69
CA SER A 278 -8.69 13.18 0.90
C SER A 278 -8.80 12.83 -0.58
N VAL A 279 -10.02 12.75 -1.10
CA VAL A 279 -10.32 12.22 -2.43
C VAL A 279 -11.05 13.27 -3.25
N SER A 280 -10.45 13.77 -4.32
CA SER A 280 -11.12 14.78 -5.16
C SER A 280 -12.33 14.19 -5.90
N GLY A 281 -12.27 12.90 -6.27
CA GLY A 281 -13.34 12.18 -6.94
C GLY A 281 -14.28 11.44 -5.98
N ALA A 282 -14.83 10.33 -6.47
CA ALA A 282 -15.68 9.44 -5.68
C ALA A 282 -14.84 8.50 -4.80
N LEU A 283 -15.24 8.33 -3.54
CA LEU A 283 -14.70 7.35 -2.61
C LEU A 283 -15.65 6.15 -2.46
N ASN A 284 -15.11 4.94 -2.56
CA ASN A 284 -15.74 3.71 -2.09
C ASN A 284 -14.94 3.17 -0.90
N PHE A 285 -15.48 3.31 0.31
CA PHE A 285 -14.86 2.86 1.56
C PHE A 285 -15.57 1.62 2.08
N VAL A 286 -14.83 0.53 2.31
CA VAL A 286 -15.41 -0.77 2.68
C VAL A 286 -14.69 -1.36 3.87
N GLY A 287 -15.40 -1.64 4.95
CA GLY A 287 -14.94 -2.54 6.02
C GLY A 287 -13.84 -1.98 6.93
N GLY A 288 -13.50 -0.69 6.84
CA GLY A 288 -12.54 -0.06 7.74
C GLY A 288 -13.10 0.21 9.14
N SER A 289 -12.21 0.34 10.12
CA SER A 289 -12.51 0.62 11.53
C SER A 289 -11.73 1.82 12.07
N GLY A 290 -11.89 2.16 13.35
CA GLY A 290 -11.16 3.25 14.01
C GLY A 290 -11.59 4.65 13.59
N ASP A 291 -10.88 5.66 14.11
CA ASP A 291 -11.16 7.07 13.83
C ASP A 291 -10.66 7.46 12.44
N THR A 292 -11.58 7.63 11.50
CA THR A 292 -11.27 7.88 10.09
C THR A 292 -11.88 9.21 9.64
N THR A 293 -11.03 10.16 9.25
CA THR A 293 -11.48 11.42 8.64
C THR A 293 -11.56 11.26 7.12
N ILE A 294 -12.67 11.63 6.52
CA ILE A 294 -12.94 11.46 5.08
C ILE A 294 -13.33 12.80 4.49
N THR A 295 -12.62 13.28 3.47
CA THR A 295 -13.07 14.34 2.58
C THR A 295 -13.12 13.77 1.18
N ALA A 296 -14.29 13.76 0.54
CA ALA A 296 -14.46 13.18 -0.78
C ALA A 296 -15.39 14.02 -1.65
N GLY A 297 -15.20 14.02 -2.97
CA GLY A 297 -16.16 14.63 -3.90
C GLY A 297 -17.56 14.03 -3.73
N SER A 298 -17.64 12.70 -3.62
CA SER A 298 -18.79 11.93 -3.11
C SER A 298 -18.27 10.69 -2.37
N ALA A 299 -19.07 10.09 -1.48
CA ALA A 299 -18.64 8.94 -0.70
C ALA A 299 -19.73 7.87 -0.59
N THR A 300 -19.34 6.62 -0.82
CA THR A 300 -20.07 5.44 -0.39
C THR A 300 -19.24 4.74 0.68
N VAL A 301 -19.82 4.54 1.86
CA VAL A 301 -19.13 4.01 3.04
C VAL A 301 -19.90 2.80 3.57
N TYR A 302 -19.23 1.65 3.60
CA TYR A 302 -19.70 0.45 4.27
C TYR A 302 -18.93 0.28 5.57
N GLY A 303 -19.51 0.72 6.68
CA GLY A 303 -18.83 0.75 7.97
C GLY A 303 -18.72 -0.62 8.62
N ALA A 304 -17.54 -0.97 9.14
CA ALA A 304 -17.34 -2.13 10.01
C ALA A 304 -17.43 -1.73 11.50
N SER A 305 -17.60 -2.73 12.37
CA SER A 305 -17.63 -2.53 13.83
C SER A 305 -16.40 -1.76 14.31
N GLY A 306 -16.62 -0.76 15.16
CA GLY A 306 -15.57 0.11 15.70
C GLY A 306 -15.18 1.29 14.79
N LEU A 307 -15.85 1.48 13.65
CA LEU A 307 -15.63 2.66 12.80
C LEU A 307 -16.20 3.92 13.43
N ASN A 308 -15.38 4.97 13.51
CA ASN A 308 -15.83 6.35 13.73
C ASN A 308 -15.46 7.17 12.48
N ALA A 309 -16.40 7.31 11.56
CA ALA A 309 -16.22 8.06 10.32
C ALA A 309 -16.60 9.53 10.51
N TYR A 310 -15.66 10.44 10.24
CA TYR A 310 -15.88 11.88 10.23
C TYR A 310 -15.83 12.39 8.79
N ILE A 311 -16.99 12.70 8.20
CA ILE A 311 -17.11 13.05 6.78
C ILE A 311 -17.19 14.56 6.61
N GLY A 312 -16.20 15.11 5.91
CA GLY A 312 -16.08 16.52 5.51
C GLY A 312 -16.80 16.86 4.21
N ALA A 313 -16.90 18.16 3.92
CA ALA A 313 -17.70 18.76 2.86
C ALA A 313 -17.59 18.04 1.50
N SER A 314 -18.61 17.23 1.20
CA SER A 314 -18.76 16.56 -0.07
C SER A 314 -19.56 17.42 -1.05
N SER A 315 -19.00 17.64 -2.25
CA SER A 315 -19.73 18.30 -3.35
C SER A 315 -20.90 17.47 -3.87
N GLY A 316 -20.94 16.18 -3.56
CA GLY A 316 -22.00 15.24 -3.89
C GLY A 316 -22.49 14.46 -2.68
N ASN A 317 -23.44 13.55 -2.93
CA ASN A 317 -24.13 12.82 -1.87
C ASN A 317 -23.21 11.84 -1.13
N VAL A 318 -23.56 11.58 0.12
CA VAL A 318 -22.94 10.56 0.96
C VAL A 318 -23.93 9.41 1.16
N LEU A 319 -23.48 8.18 0.93
CA LEU A 319 -24.19 6.97 1.28
C LEU A 319 -23.39 6.23 2.35
N PHE A 320 -24.01 5.94 3.49
CA PHE A 320 -23.45 5.13 4.55
C PHE A 320 -24.33 3.91 4.81
N ALA A 321 -23.73 2.73 4.83
CA ALA A 321 -24.40 1.48 5.20
C ALA A 321 -23.60 0.77 6.29
N SER A 322 -24.23 0.53 7.43
CA SER A 322 -23.61 -0.23 8.52
C SER A 322 -23.58 -1.72 8.19
N LEU A 323 -22.40 -2.36 8.32
CA LEU A 323 -22.25 -3.81 8.26
C LEU A 323 -22.51 -4.49 9.62
N GLY A 324 -22.85 -3.72 10.65
CA GLY A 324 -23.13 -4.20 12.01
C GLY A 324 -22.03 -3.87 13.02
N GLY A 325 -22.38 -4.01 14.30
CA GLY A 325 -21.53 -3.61 15.42
C GLY A 325 -21.61 -2.12 15.73
N ASP A 326 -20.85 -1.69 16.73
CA ASP A 326 -20.94 -0.31 17.21
C ASP A 326 -20.18 0.64 16.29
N GLN A 327 -20.82 1.72 15.83
CA GLN A 327 -20.28 2.61 14.79
C GLN A 327 -20.75 4.05 14.96
N THR A 328 -19.90 5.00 14.55
CA THR A 328 -20.25 6.41 14.45
C THR A 328 -20.08 6.89 13.02
N LEU A 329 -21.12 7.54 12.48
CA LEU A 329 -21.04 8.39 11.30
C LEU A 329 -21.30 9.83 11.74
N ASN A 330 -20.29 10.66 11.62
CA ASN A 330 -20.38 12.09 11.81
C ASN A 330 -20.26 12.83 10.47
N GLY A 331 -21.41 13.17 9.89
CA GLY A 331 -21.53 13.99 8.68
C GLY A 331 -21.83 15.46 8.96
N ALA A 332 -21.57 15.98 10.18
CA ALA A 332 -21.92 17.37 10.53
C ALA A 332 -21.34 18.43 9.58
N ASN A 333 -20.29 18.11 8.83
CA ASN A 333 -19.64 18.98 7.87
C ASN A 333 -20.09 18.75 6.41
N THR A 334 -21.05 17.86 6.14
CA THR A 334 -21.55 17.62 4.78
C THR A 334 -22.59 18.67 4.39
N THR A 335 -22.49 19.19 3.17
CA THR A 335 -23.44 20.18 2.64
C THR A 335 -24.50 19.56 1.73
N SER A 336 -24.18 18.40 1.14
CA SER A 336 -25.08 17.61 0.29
C SER A 336 -25.88 16.62 1.12
N ALA A 337 -26.87 15.97 0.49
CA ALA A 337 -27.68 14.95 1.16
C ALA A 337 -26.81 13.77 1.64
N LEU A 338 -27.03 13.37 2.88
CA LEU A 338 -26.47 12.18 3.50
C LEU A 338 -27.57 11.14 3.72
N HIS A 339 -27.33 9.92 3.23
CA HIS A 339 -28.22 8.77 3.43
C HIS A 339 -27.49 7.73 4.28
N ALA A 340 -27.95 7.51 5.51
CA ALA A 340 -27.35 6.58 6.45
C ALA A 340 -28.31 5.46 6.81
N PHE A 341 -27.83 4.22 6.72
CA PHE A 341 -28.60 3.01 6.99
C PHE A 341 -27.95 2.21 8.12
N GLY A 342 -28.66 2.12 9.24
CA GLY A 342 -28.27 1.33 10.41
C GLY A 342 -28.46 -0.17 10.20
N ASN A 343 -27.86 -0.95 11.10
CA ASN A 343 -27.95 -2.40 11.13
C ASN A 343 -28.04 -2.87 12.60
N THR A 344 -27.40 -3.97 12.96
CA THR A 344 -27.20 -4.41 14.34
C THR A 344 -26.07 -3.64 15.02
N GLY A 345 -26.04 -3.65 16.36
CA GLY A 345 -25.07 -2.85 17.13
C GLY A 345 -25.53 -1.41 17.37
N TYR A 346 -24.82 -0.68 18.22
CA TYR A 346 -25.14 0.69 18.54
C TYR A 346 -24.57 1.66 17.49
N THR A 347 -25.44 2.39 16.79
CA THR A 347 -25.01 3.32 15.74
C THR A 347 -25.31 4.78 16.10
N VAL A 348 -24.39 5.68 15.79
CA VAL A 348 -24.58 7.13 15.93
C VAL A 348 -24.54 7.76 14.56
N PHE A 349 -25.63 8.42 14.16
CA PHE A 349 -25.72 9.19 12.93
C PHE A 349 -25.88 10.67 13.23
N ILE A 350 -25.00 11.47 12.63
CA ILE A 350 -25.08 12.93 12.66
C ILE A 350 -25.10 13.42 11.21
N GLY A 351 -26.22 14.01 10.80
CA GLY A 351 -26.39 14.68 9.53
C GLY A 351 -25.70 16.05 9.46
N GLY A 352 -25.72 16.64 8.28
CA GLY A 352 -25.07 17.90 7.95
C GLY A 352 -26.06 19.04 7.76
N THR A 353 -25.87 19.85 6.70
CA THR A 353 -26.82 20.92 6.32
C THR A 353 -27.79 20.52 5.20
N GLY A 354 -27.53 19.37 4.57
CA GLY A 354 -28.32 18.79 3.49
C GLY A 354 -29.67 18.26 3.96
N ALA A 355 -30.47 17.74 3.03
CA ALA A 355 -31.68 17.01 3.39
C ALA A 355 -31.30 15.54 3.62
N ASP A 356 -31.12 15.17 4.88
CA ASP A 356 -30.53 13.89 5.23
C ASP A 356 -31.61 12.82 5.47
N THR A 357 -31.26 11.57 5.19
CA THR A 357 -32.09 10.40 5.48
C THR A 357 -31.35 9.50 6.44
N LEU A 358 -31.85 9.37 7.65
CA LEU A 358 -31.23 8.57 8.71
C LEU A 358 -32.17 7.42 9.07
N VAL A 359 -31.79 6.20 8.68
CA VAL A 359 -32.60 4.99 8.84
C VAL A 359 -32.05 4.17 9.98
N ALA A 360 -32.85 3.97 11.03
CA ALA A 360 -32.48 3.14 12.16
C ALA A 360 -32.42 1.65 11.78
N GLY A 361 -31.53 0.91 12.43
CA GLY A 361 -31.45 -0.55 12.32
C GLY A 361 -32.12 -1.28 13.49
N ALA A 362 -31.87 -2.58 13.59
CA ALA A 362 -32.36 -3.41 14.72
C ALA A 362 -31.58 -3.16 16.03
N GLY A 363 -30.40 -2.55 15.95
CA GLY A 363 -29.63 -2.14 17.13
C GLY A 363 -30.07 -0.79 17.71
N GLY A 364 -29.39 -0.37 18.78
CA GLY A 364 -29.62 0.97 19.34
C GLY A 364 -29.13 2.05 18.38
N THR A 365 -29.86 3.16 18.21
CA THR A 365 -29.45 4.21 17.28
C THR A 365 -29.61 5.61 17.88
N SER A 366 -28.58 6.45 17.81
CA SER A 366 -28.69 7.90 18.06
C SER A 366 -28.72 8.64 16.74
N LEU A 367 -29.76 9.43 16.52
CA LEU A 367 -30.04 10.14 15.27
C LEU A 367 -30.02 11.64 15.54
N THR A 368 -29.13 12.36 14.87
CA THR A 368 -29.08 13.83 14.86
C THR A 368 -29.21 14.28 13.41
N GLY A 369 -30.29 14.99 13.07
CA GLY A 369 -30.53 15.45 11.70
C GLY A 369 -29.54 16.52 11.26
N GLY A 370 -29.08 17.36 12.17
CA GLY A 370 -28.20 18.48 11.86
C GLY A 370 -28.99 19.77 11.68
N THR A 371 -28.49 20.66 10.83
CA THR A 371 -29.10 21.98 10.61
C THR A 371 -29.54 22.14 9.15
N GLY A 372 -30.14 23.27 8.78
CA GLY A 372 -30.47 23.53 7.39
C GLY A 372 -31.76 22.86 6.93
N SER A 373 -31.66 21.93 5.99
CA SER A 373 -32.85 21.34 5.35
C SER A 373 -33.60 20.36 6.27
N GLY A 374 -34.85 20.06 5.93
CA GLY A 374 -35.61 19.04 6.65
C GLY A 374 -35.05 17.64 6.41
N ASN A 375 -34.96 16.86 7.48
CA ASN A 375 -34.41 15.51 7.48
C ASN A 375 -35.51 14.46 7.58
N LEU A 376 -35.23 13.25 7.09
CA LEU A 376 -36.09 12.09 7.21
C LEU A 376 -35.47 11.08 8.18
N PHE A 377 -36.14 10.84 9.31
CA PHE A 377 -35.78 9.78 10.24
C PHE A 377 -36.67 8.58 9.96
N ALA A 378 -36.11 7.41 9.64
CA ALA A 378 -36.91 6.29 9.15
C ALA A 378 -36.72 4.99 9.95
N TRP A 379 -37.81 4.23 10.05
CA TRP A 379 -37.85 2.88 10.60
C TRP A 379 -38.57 1.95 9.64
N LEU A 380 -38.06 0.72 9.50
CA LEU A 380 -38.70 -0.34 8.73
C LEU A 380 -39.18 -1.44 9.68
N ASN A 381 -40.40 -1.89 9.46
CA ASN A 381 -40.94 -3.03 10.19
C ASN A 381 -40.10 -4.30 9.92
N GLY A 382 -40.01 -5.19 10.92
CA GLY A 382 -39.22 -6.43 10.85
C GLY A 382 -37.80 -6.33 11.42
N HIS A 383 -37.40 -5.15 11.93
CA HIS A 383 -36.14 -4.91 12.64
C HIS A 383 -36.36 -4.81 14.16
N GLU A 384 -36.93 -5.85 14.77
CA GLU A 384 -37.50 -5.82 16.12
C GLU A 384 -36.51 -5.41 17.23
N GLY A 385 -37.01 -4.65 18.21
CA GLY A 385 -36.35 -4.43 19.50
C GLY A 385 -35.27 -3.35 19.53
N GLY A 386 -35.09 -2.60 18.45
CA GLY A 386 -34.17 -1.46 18.40
C GLY A 386 -34.64 -0.32 19.31
N SER A 387 -33.70 0.33 20.01
CA SER A 387 -33.98 1.55 20.79
C SER A 387 -33.31 2.74 20.17
N SER A 388 -34.10 3.68 19.67
CA SER A 388 -33.62 4.85 18.94
C SER A 388 -33.90 6.14 19.69
N VAL A 389 -32.98 7.09 19.58
CA VAL A 389 -33.11 8.44 20.12
C VAL A 389 -32.91 9.44 18.99
N ILE A 390 -33.87 10.32 18.78
CA ILE A 390 -33.72 11.52 17.93
C ILE A 390 -33.35 12.68 18.84
N THR A 391 -32.18 13.27 18.63
CA THR A 391 -31.60 14.26 19.52
C THR A 391 -32.09 15.69 19.25
N ASP A 392 -32.53 15.96 18.03
CA ASP A 392 -32.75 17.31 17.52
C ASP A 392 -33.97 17.42 16.60
N PHE A 393 -35.03 16.63 16.82
CA PHE A 393 -36.19 16.59 15.90
C PHE A 393 -36.78 17.99 15.59
N GLY A 394 -36.79 18.91 16.56
CA GLY A 394 -37.26 20.28 16.36
C GLY A 394 -36.25 21.26 15.72
N SER A 395 -35.06 20.81 15.31
CA SER A 395 -33.98 21.68 14.80
C SER A 395 -34.29 22.27 13.41
N ALA A 396 -35.08 21.58 12.59
CA ALA A 396 -35.46 22.02 11.26
C ALA A 396 -36.97 21.81 11.02
N ALA A 397 -37.62 22.82 10.45
CA ALA A 397 -39.08 22.82 10.23
C ALA A 397 -39.58 21.74 9.25
N GLY A 398 -38.68 21.10 8.50
CA GLY A 398 -39.01 20.03 7.56
C GLY A 398 -38.68 18.63 8.04
N ASN A 399 -38.27 18.46 9.31
CA ASN A 399 -37.98 17.15 9.86
C ASN A 399 -39.24 16.27 9.88
N GLN A 400 -39.12 15.03 9.41
CA GLN A 400 -40.21 14.06 9.35
C GLN A 400 -39.75 12.68 9.80
N VAL A 401 -40.71 11.88 10.27
CA VAL A 401 -40.52 10.49 10.65
C VAL A 401 -41.21 9.59 9.64
N ALA A 402 -40.48 8.68 9.01
CA ALA A 402 -41.07 7.63 8.20
C ALA A 402 -41.19 6.32 8.97
N LEU A 403 -42.40 5.74 9.00
CA LEU A 403 -42.67 4.41 9.53
C LEU A 403 -43.14 3.52 8.39
N TYR A 404 -42.21 2.74 7.83
CA TYR A 404 -42.47 1.90 6.67
C TYR A 404 -42.96 0.50 7.08
N ASP A 405 -44.06 0.06 6.45
CA ASP A 405 -44.66 -1.28 6.56
C ASP A 405 -45.19 -1.67 7.95
N TYR A 406 -45.46 -0.69 8.81
CA TYR A 406 -46.11 -0.89 10.11
C TYR A 406 -47.64 -0.95 10.03
N GLY A 407 -48.25 -0.50 8.92
CA GLY A 407 -49.70 -0.51 8.75
C GLY A 407 -50.45 0.60 9.50
N TYR A 408 -49.75 1.59 10.07
CA TYR A 408 -50.34 2.69 10.87
C TYR A 408 -51.24 3.65 10.09
N GLN A 409 -51.17 3.67 8.77
CA GLN A 409 -52.06 4.39 7.87
C GLN A 409 -53.49 3.83 7.89
N ASN A 410 -53.67 2.60 8.34
CA ASN A 410 -54.96 1.92 8.37
C ASN A 410 -55.64 2.07 9.73
N ASN A 411 -56.98 2.15 9.73
CA ASN A 411 -57.82 2.05 10.93
C ASN A 411 -57.46 3.00 12.09
N GLY A 412 -56.88 4.18 11.80
CA GLY A 412 -56.45 5.13 12.84
C GLY A 412 -55.23 4.66 13.65
N GLY A 413 -54.41 3.77 13.08
CA GLY A 413 -53.23 3.20 13.74
C GLY A 413 -52.25 4.26 14.25
N LEU A 414 -51.93 5.27 13.44
CA LEU A 414 -51.04 6.36 13.87
C LEU A 414 -51.59 7.13 15.07
N GLN A 415 -52.89 7.46 15.07
CA GLN A 415 -53.49 8.17 16.21
C GLN A 415 -53.45 7.31 17.49
N THR A 416 -53.63 6.00 17.34
CA THR A 416 -53.51 5.06 18.46
C THR A 416 -52.08 5.03 19.01
N LEU A 417 -51.07 5.00 18.12
CA LEU A 417 -49.66 5.08 18.51
C LEU A 417 -49.36 6.39 19.24
N LEU A 418 -49.78 7.53 18.70
CA LEU A 418 -49.57 8.85 19.32
C LEU A 418 -50.26 8.95 20.69
N ASN A 419 -51.47 8.40 20.85
CA ASN A 419 -52.16 8.36 22.14
C ASN A 419 -51.47 7.46 23.17
N SER A 420 -50.67 6.49 22.72
CA SER A 420 -49.88 5.60 23.59
C SER A 420 -48.50 6.16 23.97
N ALA A 421 -48.15 7.33 23.44
CA ALA A 421 -46.87 7.97 23.70
C ALA A 421 -46.66 8.27 25.19
N VAL A 422 -45.44 8.04 25.68
CA VAL A 422 -45.04 8.36 27.05
C VAL A 422 -44.27 9.67 27.04
N VAL A 423 -44.82 10.72 27.65
CA VAL A 423 -44.13 12.00 27.82
C VAL A 423 -43.55 12.08 29.23
N SER A 424 -42.24 12.24 29.34
CA SER A 424 -41.55 12.32 30.64
C SER A 424 -40.29 13.18 30.51
N ASN A 425 -40.05 14.06 31.48
CA ASN A 425 -38.88 14.94 31.55
C ASN A 425 -38.63 15.77 30.27
N GLY A 426 -39.70 16.20 29.58
CA GLY A 426 -39.60 16.99 28.34
C GLY A 426 -39.37 16.18 27.07
N ASN A 427 -39.32 14.84 27.15
CA ASN A 427 -39.13 13.94 26.02
C ASN A 427 -40.41 13.15 25.75
N THR A 428 -40.62 12.75 24.49
CA THR A 428 -41.69 11.84 24.09
C THR A 428 -41.11 10.52 23.62
N THR A 429 -41.62 9.40 24.12
CA THR A 429 -41.24 8.06 23.66
C THR A 429 -42.43 7.34 23.03
N LEU A 430 -42.23 6.82 21.82
CA LEU A 430 -43.15 5.92 21.12
C LEU A 430 -42.62 4.49 21.21
N THR A 431 -43.53 3.54 21.40
CA THR A 431 -43.24 2.10 21.28
C THR A 431 -44.01 1.55 20.09
N LEU A 432 -43.30 1.06 19.09
CA LEU A 432 -43.86 0.52 17.86
C LEU A 432 -44.38 -0.91 18.07
N SER A 433 -45.14 -1.43 17.09
CA SER A 433 -45.77 -2.76 17.19
C SER A 433 -44.78 -3.92 17.24
N ASP A 434 -43.58 -3.72 16.70
CA ASP A 434 -42.44 -4.64 16.73
C ASP A 434 -41.59 -4.50 18.02
N LYS A 435 -42.07 -3.71 18.99
CA LYS A 435 -41.43 -3.36 20.27
C LYS A 435 -40.21 -2.44 20.14
N SER A 436 -39.90 -1.95 18.94
CA SER A 436 -38.89 -0.90 18.77
C SER A 436 -39.35 0.38 19.46
N THR A 437 -38.41 1.16 19.99
CA THR A 437 -38.70 2.42 20.69
C THR A 437 -38.06 3.60 19.98
N ILE A 438 -38.80 4.71 19.90
CA ILE A 438 -38.31 5.99 19.38
C ILE A 438 -38.49 7.03 20.47
N THR A 439 -37.40 7.60 20.95
CA THR A 439 -37.42 8.71 21.91
C THR A 439 -37.04 10.01 21.22
N PHE A 440 -37.90 11.02 21.32
CA PHE A 440 -37.70 12.36 20.80
C PHE A 440 -37.26 13.27 21.95
N LEU A 441 -36.02 13.75 21.90
CA LEU A 441 -35.52 14.65 22.93
C LEU A 441 -36.12 16.04 22.78
N ASN A 442 -36.55 16.62 23.91
CA ASN A 442 -37.12 17.97 23.98
C ASN A 442 -38.34 18.22 23.07
N VAL A 443 -39.08 17.16 22.76
CA VAL A 443 -40.34 17.22 22.00
C VAL A 443 -41.44 16.63 22.87
N THR A 444 -42.54 17.38 23.05
CA THR A 444 -43.69 16.96 23.87
C THR A 444 -45.01 16.97 23.11
N ASP A 445 -45.03 17.40 21.85
CA ASP A 445 -46.25 17.67 21.07
C ASP A 445 -46.20 17.10 19.64
N LEU A 446 -45.82 15.83 19.48
CA LEU A 446 -45.85 15.14 18.18
C LEU A 446 -47.24 15.16 17.54
N LYS A 447 -47.28 15.44 16.23
CA LYS A 447 -48.49 15.55 15.42
C LYS A 447 -48.48 14.55 14.28
N ALA A 448 -49.66 14.21 13.77
CA ALA A 448 -49.77 13.32 12.61
C ALA A 448 -49.04 13.86 11.36
N SER A 449 -48.90 15.19 11.23
CA SER A 449 -48.13 15.84 10.16
C SER A 449 -46.63 15.58 10.20
N ASP A 450 -46.12 15.13 11.34
CA ASP A 450 -44.69 14.85 11.53
C ASP A 450 -44.31 13.49 10.94
N PHE A 451 -45.29 12.71 10.45
CA PHE A 451 -45.11 11.33 10.02
C PHE A 451 -45.45 11.10 8.54
N GLN A 452 -44.63 10.29 7.89
CA GLN A 452 -44.90 9.63 6.61
C GLN A 452 -45.08 8.13 6.83
N LEU A 453 -46.09 7.52 6.22
CA LEU A 453 -46.46 6.12 6.45
C LEU A 453 -46.54 5.37 5.12
N SER A 454 -46.24 4.06 5.12
CA SER A 454 -46.50 3.16 3.98
C SER A 454 -47.34 1.94 4.32
#